data_AF-A0AA96REC4-F1
#
_entry.id   AF-A0AA96REC4-F1
#
_cell.length_a   1.000
_cell.length_b   1.000
_cell.length_c   1.000
_cell.angle_alpha   90.00
_cell.angle_beta   90.00
_cell.angle_gamma   90.00
#
_symmetry.space_group_name_H-M   'P 1'
#
loop_
_entity.id
_entity.type
_entity.pdbx_description
1 polymer ?
#
loop_
_entity_poly.entity_id
_entity_poly.type
_entity_poly.pdbx_seq_one_letter_code
_entity_poly.pdbx_strand_id
1 'polypeptide(L)'
;MTGKRIIWILLFIFIILCMFGWYIQRTPKIHGQTVAGVTILDPEGNHVVKKWSSQNKKELVWLAQAFDYGEKLIPIPQTKPTYLVHIEYTSGSREDLLAWLEEPGKGSFVNAFPGNGGYEYGGTASSYPIKEKDREELRRLLQSK
;
A
#
# COMPACT_ATOMS: atom_id res chain seq x y z
N MET A 1 16.05 47.10 -9.71
CA MET A 1 15.74 46.04 -8.73
C MET A 1 17.05 45.58 -8.12
N THR A 2 17.22 45.71 -6.80
CA THR A 2 18.47 45.41 -6.09
C THR A 2 18.69 43.89 -5.99
N GLY A 3 19.91 43.41 -6.27
CA GLY A 3 20.26 41.98 -6.30
C GLY A 3 19.86 41.18 -5.06
N LYS A 4 19.70 41.84 -3.90
CA LYS A 4 19.14 41.25 -2.68
C LYS A 4 17.73 40.68 -2.89
N ARG A 5 16.84 41.36 -3.63
CA ARG A 5 15.47 40.87 -3.88
C ARG A 5 15.44 39.60 -4.73
N ILE A 6 16.36 39.46 -5.70
CA ILE A 6 16.47 38.28 -6.55
C ILE A 6 16.95 37.07 -5.72
N ILE A 7 17.92 37.26 -4.82
CA ILE A 7 18.41 36.21 -3.91
C ILE A 7 17.28 35.71 -3.00
N TRP A 8 16.47 36.60 -2.43
CA TRP A 8 15.31 36.22 -1.60
C TRP A 8 14.25 35.43 -2.38
N ILE A 9 13.97 35.82 -3.64
CA ILE A 9 13.03 35.10 -4.50
C ILE A 9 13.54 33.69 -4.82
N LEU A 10 14.82 33.54 -5.16
CA LEU A 10 15.42 32.23 -5.44
C LEU A 10 15.43 31.33 -4.20
N LEU A 11 15.73 31.89 -3.02
CA LEU A 11 15.69 31.17 -1.76
C LEU A 11 14.27 30.68 -1.44
N PHE A 12 13.26 31.53 -1.68
CA PHE A 12 11.85 31.19 -1.47
C PHE A 12 11.38 30.08 -2.40
N ILE A 13 11.74 30.13 -3.69
CA ILE A 13 11.46 29.07 -4.67
C ILE A 13 12.14 27.76 -4.26
N PHE A 14 13.39 27.81 -3.80
CA PHE A 14 14.11 26.64 -3.32
C PHE A 14 13.41 26.00 -2.10
N ILE A 15 12.96 26.80 -1.14
CA ILE A 15 12.20 26.32 0.02
C ILE A 15 10.88 25.66 -0.42
N ILE A 16 10.15 26.26 -1.36
CA ILE A 16 8.91 25.67 -1.90
C ILE A 16 9.22 24.34 -2.59
N LEU A 17 10.28 24.25 -3.40
CA LEU A 17 10.67 23.01 -4.06
C LEU A 17 11.08 21.92 -3.06
N CYS A 18 11.80 22.26 -2.00
CA CYS A 18 12.12 21.32 -0.92
C CYS A 18 10.87 20.84 -0.19
N MET A 19 9.93 21.75 0.11
CA MET A 19 8.63 21.42 0.72
C MET A 19 7.79 20.51 -0.20
N PHE A 20 7.77 20.78 -1.51
CA PHE A 20 7.06 19.96 -2.49
C PHE A 20 7.70 18.58 -2.66
N GLY A 21 9.03 18.51 -2.71
CA GLY A 21 9.77 17.25 -2.74
C GLY A 21 9.53 16.41 -1.49
N TRP A 22 9.53 17.03 -0.31
CA TRP A 22 9.20 16.36 0.96
C TRP A 22 7.74 15.89 1.02
N TYR A 23 6.83 16.64 0.42
CA TYR A 23 5.43 16.25 0.29
C TYR A 23 5.24 15.04 -0.66
N ILE A 24 5.90 15.05 -1.83
CA ILE A 24 5.88 13.97 -2.83
C ILE A 24 6.55 12.70 -2.29
N GLN A 25 7.62 12.79 -1.51
CA GLN A 25 8.24 11.62 -0.89
C GLN A 25 7.34 10.93 0.13
N ARG A 26 6.33 11.63 0.66
CA ARG A 26 5.36 11.06 1.59
C ARG A 26 4.06 10.63 0.92
N THR A 27 3.94 10.65 -0.41
CA THR A 27 2.76 10.04 -1.04
C THR A 27 2.94 8.52 -1.11
N PRO A 28 1.95 7.74 -0.67
CA PRO A 28 1.98 6.29 -0.72
C PRO A 28 2.00 5.87 -2.19
N LYS A 29 2.96 5.02 -2.56
CA LYS A 29 3.08 4.50 -3.92
C LYS A 29 3.22 2.99 -3.88
N ILE A 30 2.56 2.34 -4.83
CA ILE A 30 2.70 0.91 -5.13
C ILE A 30 2.99 0.83 -6.62
N HIS A 31 4.11 0.19 -6.97
CA HIS A 31 4.62 0.06 -8.34
C HIS A 31 4.71 1.41 -9.08
N GLY A 32 5.07 2.47 -8.34
CA GLY A 32 5.16 3.84 -8.85
C GLY A 32 3.83 4.59 -8.99
N GLN A 33 2.69 3.94 -8.78
CA GLN A 33 1.37 4.57 -8.81
C GLN A 33 0.96 5.09 -7.43
N THR A 34 0.36 6.29 -7.38
CA THR A 34 -0.03 6.91 -6.10
C THR A 34 -1.35 6.33 -5.59
N VAL A 35 -1.34 5.88 -4.34
CA VAL A 35 -2.51 5.25 -3.69
C VAL A 35 -3.45 6.33 -3.16
N ALA A 36 -4.72 6.27 -3.56
CA ALA A 36 -5.81 7.10 -3.06
C ALA A 36 -6.51 6.47 -1.84
N GLY A 37 -6.54 5.14 -1.76
CA GLY A 37 -7.11 4.44 -0.62
C GLY A 37 -6.88 2.94 -0.69
N VAL A 38 -7.07 2.28 0.45
CA VAL A 38 -6.99 0.83 0.60
C VAL A 38 -8.23 0.37 1.38
N THR A 39 -8.87 -0.67 0.88
CA THR A 39 -9.92 -1.40 1.60
C THR A 39 -9.45 -2.81 1.84
N ILE A 40 -9.46 -3.27 3.09
CA ILE A 40 -9.09 -4.65 3.44
C ILE A 40 -10.34 -5.34 3.95
N LEU A 41 -10.73 -6.45 3.34
CA LEU A 41 -11.85 -7.29 3.72
C LEU A 41 -11.32 -8.58 4.35
N ASP A 42 -11.88 -8.96 5.49
CA ASP A 42 -11.64 -10.26 6.12
C ASP A 42 -12.62 -11.33 5.56
N PRO A 43 -12.40 -12.62 5.87
CA PRO A 43 -13.24 -13.71 5.37
C PRO A 43 -14.63 -13.70 6.00
N GLU A 44 -14.79 -13.04 7.15
CA GLU A 44 -16.06 -12.89 7.87
C GLU A 44 -16.91 -11.72 7.33
N GLY A 45 -16.39 -10.96 6.36
CA GLY A 45 -17.07 -9.84 5.69
C GLY A 45 -16.92 -8.49 6.40
N ASN A 46 -16.14 -8.39 7.48
CA ASN A 46 -15.74 -7.09 8.02
C ASN A 46 -14.73 -6.45 7.06
N HIS A 47 -14.76 -5.12 6.99
CA HIS A 47 -13.85 -4.38 6.14
C HIS A 47 -13.31 -3.14 6.83
N VAL A 48 -12.03 -2.88 6.62
CA VAL A 48 -11.34 -1.67 7.04
C VAL A 48 -11.08 -0.82 5.81
N VAL A 49 -11.62 0.40 5.81
CA VAL A 49 -11.43 1.37 4.72
C VAL A 49 -10.51 2.49 5.20
N LYS A 50 -9.39 2.68 4.50
CA LYS A 50 -8.44 3.75 4.76
C LYS A 50 -8.28 4.58 3.49
N LYS A 51 -8.86 5.78 3.49
CA LYS A 51 -8.68 6.77 2.42
C LYS A 51 -7.53 7.72 2.74
N TRP A 52 -6.85 8.18 1.69
CA TRP A 52 -5.78 9.16 1.79
C TRP A 52 -6.27 10.43 2.46
N SER A 53 -5.71 10.71 3.63
CA SER A 53 -6.02 11.88 4.43
C SER A 53 -4.83 12.18 5.35
N SER A 54 -4.77 13.38 5.93
CA SER A 54 -3.73 13.75 6.88
C SER A 54 -3.68 12.81 8.11
N GLN A 55 -4.82 12.23 8.50
CA GLN A 55 -4.93 11.33 9.65
C GLN A 55 -4.40 9.92 9.34
N ASN A 56 -4.74 9.38 8.16
CA ASN A 56 -4.33 8.02 7.76
C ASN A 56 -3.03 7.99 6.95
N LYS A 57 -2.37 9.14 6.78
CA LYS A 57 -1.18 9.31 5.93
C LYS A 57 -0.07 8.33 6.30
N LYS A 58 0.22 8.18 7.59
CA LYS A 58 1.30 7.29 8.06
C LYS A 58 0.97 5.83 7.78
N GLU A 59 -0.26 5.42 8.05
CA GLU A 59 -0.75 4.06 7.82
C GLU A 59 -0.76 3.72 6.34
N LEU A 60 -1.23 4.61 5.46
CA LEU A 60 -1.26 4.37 4.02
C LEU A 60 0.13 4.37 3.38
N VAL A 61 1.05 5.23 3.81
CA VAL A 61 2.46 5.18 3.36
C VAL A 61 3.07 3.85 3.73
N TRP A 62 2.85 3.40 4.95
CA TRP A 62 3.37 2.14 5.43
C TRP A 62 2.73 0.93 4.72
N LEU A 63 1.40 0.91 4.56
CA LEU A 63 0.68 -0.13 3.80
C LEU A 63 1.18 -0.19 2.35
N ALA A 64 1.29 0.96 1.69
CA ALA A 64 1.82 1.04 0.34
C ALA A 64 3.27 0.53 0.25
N GLN A 65 4.12 0.84 1.22
CA GLN A 65 5.46 0.26 1.29
C GLN A 65 5.44 -1.26 1.51
N ALA A 66 4.53 -1.77 2.34
CA ALA A 66 4.34 -3.20 2.55
C ALA A 66 3.89 -3.92 1.26
N PHE A 67 3.05 -3.28 0.45
CA PHE A 67 2.62 -3.78 -0.86
C PHE A 67 3.66 -3.59 -1.98
N ASP A 68 4.51 -2.56 -1.92
CA ASP A 68 5.53 -2.24 -2.93
C ASP A 68 6.86 -3.00 -2.73
N TYR A 69 7.00 -3.77 -1.64
CA TYR A 69 8.19 -4.58 -1.41
C TYR A 69 8.28 -5.73 -2.41
N GLY A 70 9.15 -5.56 -3.42
CA GLY A 70 9.54 -6.64 -4.33
C GLY A 70 10.65 -7.51 -3.74
N GLU A 71 10.39 -8.79 -3.52
CA GLU A 71 11.37 -9.88 -3.72
C GLU A 71 10.68 -11.26 -3.80
N LYS A 72 11.23 -12.14 -4.64
CA LYS A 72 10.64 -13.42 -5.12
C LYS A 72 10.05 -14.27 -4.00
N LEU A 73 8.79 -14.68 -4.16
CA LEU A 73 8.15 -15.63 -3.26
C LEU A 73 8.20 -17.08 -3.74
N ILE A 74 8.25 -17.95 -2.73
CA ILE A 74 8.00 -19.39 -2.81
C ILE A 74 6.49 -19.55 -2.88
N PRO A 75 5.94 -20.32 -3.85
CA PRO A 75 4.51 -20.59 -3.90
C PRO A 75 4.03 -21.22 -2.60
N ILE A 76 3.09 -20.55 -1.93
CA ILE A 76 2.40 -21.11 -0.77
C ILE A 76 1.27 -22.01 -1.32
N PRO A 77 1.08 -23.23 -0.76
CA PRO A 77 -0.07 -24.07 -1.09
C PRO A 77 -1.37 -23.29 -0.94
N GLN A 78 -2.35 -23.58 -1.80
CA GLN A 78 -3.66 -22.91 -1.95
C GLN A 78 -4.59 -23.03 -0.73
N THR A 79 -4.13 -22.68 0.48
CA THR A 79 -5.03 -22.40 1.59
C THR A 79 -5.83 -21.15 1.27
N LYS A 80 -7.10 -21.09 1.68
CA LYS A 80 -7.95 -19.92 1.44
C LYS A 80 -7.24 -18.63 1.90
N PRO A 81 -7.21 -17.58 1.08
CA PRO A 81 -6.71 -16.28 1.51
C PRO A 81 -7.50 -15.80 2.72
N THR A 82 -6.80 -15.20 3.66
CA THR A 82 -7.43 -14.65 4.86
C THR A 82 -7.92 -13.24 4.66
N TYR A 83 -7.48 -12.52 3.61
CA TYR A 83 -7.99 -11.18 3.34
C TYR A 83 -8.02 -10.88 1.85
N LEU A 84 -8.97 -10.05 1.43
CA LEU A 84 -9.02 -9.40 0.12
C LEU A 84 -8.71 -7.91 0.30
N VAL A 85 -7.79 -7.39 -0.48
CA VAL A 85 -7.33 -6.01 -0.40
C VAL A 85 -7.65 -5.32 -1.72
N HIS A 86 -8.46 -4.26 -1.68
CA HIS A 86 -8.69 -3.37 -2.80
C HIS A 86 -7.83 -2.13 -2.65
N ILE A 87 -6.99 -1.87 -3.64
CA ILE A 87 -6.20 -0.65 -3.77
C ILE A 87 -6.88 0.23 -4.80
N GLU A 88 -7.18 1.47 -4.42
CA GLU A 88 -7.64 2.50 -5.34
C GLU A 88 -6.50 3.49 -5.58
N TYR A 89 -6.13 3.68 -6.84
CA TYR A 89 -5.11 4.63 -7.24
C TYR A 89 -5.71 5.99 -7.57
N THR A 90 -4.92 7.06 -7.45
CA THR A 90 -5.37 8.42 -7.81
C THR A 90 -5.69 8.57 -9.29
N SER A 91 -5.21 7.64 -10.14
CA SER A 91 -5.56 7.55 -11.56
C SER A 91 -6.99 7.04 -11.80
N GLY A 92 -7.67 6.52 -10.77
CA GLY A 92 -8.96 5.84 -10.89
C GLY A 92 -8.84 4.35 -11.22
N SER A 93 -7.63 3.84 -11.49
CA SER A 93 -7.38 2.41 -11.61
C SER A 93 -7.46 1.71 -10.26
N ARG A 94 -7.72 0.40 -10.30
CA ARG A 94 -7.86 -0.45 -9.12
C ARG A 94 -7.03 -1.70 -9.26
N GLU A 95 -6.55 -2.20 -8.12
CA GLU A 95 -5.84 -3.46 -8.02
C GLU A 95 -6.35 -4.22 -6.81
N ASP A 96 -6.63 -5.50 -7.03
CA ASP A 96 -7.12 -6.41 -5.99
C ASP A 96 -5.99 -7.36 -5.63
N LEU A 97 -5.72 -7.53 -4.33
CA LEU A 97 -4.72 -8.45 -3.81
C LEU A 97 -5.38 -9.41 -2.83
N LEU A 98 -4.92 -10.67 -2.81
CA LEU A 98 -5.23 -11.61 -1.75
C LEU A 98 -4.08 -11.61 -0.73
N ALA A 99 -4.40 -11.64 0.57
CA ALA A 99 -3.41 -11.64 1.64
C ALA A 99 -3.56 -12.82 2.61
N TRP A 100 -2.43 -13.42 2.98
CA TRP A 100 -2.34 -14.42 4.05
C TRP A 100 -1.61 -13.78 5.22
N LEU A 101 -2.30 -13.48 6.32
CA LEU A 101 -1.64 -12.91 7.51
C LEU A 101 -1.46 -13.94 8.63
N GLU A 102 -2.00 -15.14 8.47
CA GLU A 102 -2.15 -16.06 9.61
C GLU A 102 -0.89 -16.86 9.98
N GLU A 103 -0.01 -17.18 9.02
CA GLU A 103 1.15 -18.05 9.28
C GLU A 103 2.49 -17.28 9.40
N PRO A 104 3.23 -17.42 10.54
CA PRO A 104 4.62 -16.98 10.72
C PRO A 104 5.54 -17.21 9.52
N GLY A 105 6.19 -16.14 9.04
CA GLY A 105 7.13 -16.20 7.91
C GLY A 105 6.51 -16.41 6.52
N LYS A 106 5.18 -16.48 6.39
CA LYS A 106 4.48 -16.72 5.12
C LYS A 106 3.49 -15.62 4.73
N GLY A 107 3.62 -14.44 5.33
CA GLY A 107 2.79 -13.31 4.96
C GLY A 107 3.00 -13.01 3.48
N SER A 108 1.99 -13.18 2.63
CA SER A 108 2.12 -12.89 1.20
C SER A 108 0.93 -12.08 0.70
N PHE A 109 1.21 -11.15 -0.20
CA PHE A 109 0.21 -10.56 -1.08
C PHE A 109 0.33 -11.17 -2.45
N VAL A 110 -0.78 -11.53 -3.09
CA VAL A 110 -0.77 -11.92 -4.50
C VAL A 110 -1.82 -11.17 -5.27
N ASN A 111 -1.54 -10.86 -6.52
CA ASN A 111 -2.54 -10.25 -7.39
C ASN A 111 -3.74 -11.18 -7.55
N ALA A 112 -4.90 -10.64 -7.22
CA ALA A 112 -6.17 -11.31 -7.35
C ALA A 112 -6.69 -11.13 -8.78
N PHE A 113 -7.24 -12.19 -9.34
CA PHE A 113 -7.92 -12.18 -10.63
C PHE A 113 -9.31 -12.78 -10.46
N PRO A 114 -10.33 -12.28 -11.18
CA PRO A 114 -11.64 -12.92 -11.18
C PRO A 114 -11.51 -14.35 -11.70
N GLY A 115 -12.04 -15.31 -10.95
CA GLY A 115 -11.99 -16.73 -11.25
C GLY A 115 -13.35 -17.41 -11.08
N ASN A 116 -13.38 -18.73 -11.28
CA ASN A 116 -14.61 -19.50 -11.32
C ASN A 116 -15.05 -19.85 -9.89
N GLY A 117 -15.77 -18.92 -9.25
CA GLY A 117 -16.24 -19.05 -7.86
C GLY A 117 -15.73 -17.99 -6.90
N GLY A 118 -15.04 -16.95 -7.40
CA GLY A 118 -14.56 -15.84 -6.57
C GLY A 118 -13.25 -15.26 -7.11
N TYR A 119 -12.43 -14.69 -6.21
CA TYR A 119 -11.08 -14.24 -6.54
C TYR A 119 -10.10 -15.41 -6.51
N GLU A 120 -9.33 -15.56 -7.58
CA GLU A 120 -8.22 -16.51 -7.74
C GLU A 120 -6.88 -15.76 -7.85
N TYR A 121 -5.76 -16.47 -7.95
CA TYR A 121 -4.44 -15.85 -8.16
C TYR A 121 -3.62 -16.54 -9.25
N GLY A 122 -3.00 -15.72 -10.10
CA GLY A 122 -2.32 -16.14 -11.32
C GLY A 122 -0.86 -16.49 -11.11
N GLY A 123 -0.58 -17.62 -10.44
CA GLY A 123 0.75 -18.26 -10.48
C GLY A 123 1.83 -17.68 -9.55
N THR A 124 2.97 -18.38 -9.52
CA THR A 124 4.02 -18.30 -8.49
C THR A 124 4.87 -17.02 -8.49
N ALA A 125 4.69 -16.13 -9.47
CA ALA A 125 5.54 -14.96 -9.70
C ALA A 125 4.93 -13.63 -9.23
N SER A 126 3.69 -13.64 -8.74
CA SER A 126 2.94 -12.41 -8.42
C SER A 126 2.81 -12.18 -6.93
N SER A 127 3.78 -12.65 -6.14
CA SER A 127 3.64 -12.72 -4.70
C SER A 127 4.76 -11.98 -3.96
N TYR A 128 4.40 -11.21 -2.92
CA TYR A 128 5.31 -10.36 -2.14
C TYR A 128 5.36 -10.78 -0.66
N PRO A 129 6.54 -11.05 -0.06
CA PRO A 129 6.65 -11.42 1.34
C PRO A 129 6.46 -10.20 2.24
N ILE A 130 5.68 -10.35 3.29
CA ILE A 130 5.43 -9.32 4.31
C ILE A 130 6.38 -9.59 5.48
N LYS A 131 7.13 -8.59 5.91
CA LYS A 131 7.97 -8.70 7.12
C LYS A 131 7.09 -8.94 8.34
N GLU A 132 7.58 -9.72 9.29
CA GLU A 132 6.84 -10.10 10.51
C GLU A 132 6.23 -8.89 11.24
N LYS A 133 7.04 -7.85 11.47
CA LYS A 133 6.59 -6.59 12.09
C LYS A 133 5.43 -5.96 11.31
N ASP A 134 5.50 -6.01 9.98
CA ASP A 134 4.50 -5.37 9.16
C ASP A 134 3.17 -6.16 9.19
N ARG A 135 3.27 -7.47 9.26
CA ARG A 135 2.11 -8.35 9.40
C ARG A 135 1.40 -8.19 10.76
N GLU A 136 2.14 -8.05 11.84
CA GLU A 136 1.57 -7.78 13.17
C GLU A 136 0.81 -6.45 13.19
N GLU A 137 1.36 -5.41 12.56
CA GLU A 137 0.69 -4.10 12.48
C GLU A 137 -0.58 -4.16 11.61
N LEU A 138 -0.55 -4.90 10.49
CA LEU A 138 -1.73 -5.18 9.67
C LEU A 138 -2.82 -5.90 10.49
N ARG A 139 -2.45 -6.94 11.23
CA ARG A 139 -3.38 -7.65 12.14
C ARG A 139 -3.97 -6.71 13.19
N ARG A 140 -3.16 -5.85 13.81
CA ARG A 140 -3.65 -4.86 14.78
C ARG A 140 -4.65 -3.89 14.17
N LEU A 141 -4.36 -3.37 12.97
CA LEU A 141 -5.28 -2.48 12.26
C LEU A 141 -6.61 -3.16 11.94
N LEU A 142 -6.60 -4.47 11.67
CA LEU A 142 -7.80 -5.25 11.40
C LEU A 142 -8.59 -5.59 12.68
N GLN A 143 -7.90 -5.71 13.81
CA GLN A 143 -8.52 -6.01 15.11
C GLN A 143 -8.97 -4.76 15.88
N SER A 144 -8.49 -3.57 15.52
CA SER A 144 -8.75 -2.30 16.24
C SER A 144 -10.13 -1.70 15.93
N LYS A 145 -11.21 -2.51 15.99
CA LYS A 145 -12.60 -2.04 15.85
C LYS A 145 -12.89 -0.78 16.68
#